data_AF-A0A7W0UZS8-F1
#
_entry.id   AF-A0A7W0UZS8-F1
#
_cell.length_a   1.000
_cell.length_b   1.000
_cell.length_c   1.000
_cell.angle_alpha   90.00
_cell.angle_beta   90.00
_cell.angle_gamma   90.00
#
_symmetry.space_group_name_H-M   'P 1'
#
loop_
_entity.id
_entity.type
_entity.pdbx_description
1 polymer ?
#
loop_
_entity_poly.entity_id
_entity_poly.type
_entity_poly.pdbx_seq_one_letter_code
_entity_poly.pdbx_strand_id
1 'polypeptide(L)'
;MFRVRTLYNGQVEVKTSAERVREFFGDVRNFVELMPGVESITNEDGGVRRWSIRADLPFLNSMRATFAVRQTCNDSERIEWSPAENEKKNLLRYAATFKDRGSQVLISIEQRIELRRQHARELHMLAGLIGEERISHEMQKRVHEMMRTFLKRARTKLEGDE
;
A
#
# COMPACT_ATOMS: atom_id res chain seq x y z
N MET A 1 17.98 11.30 -12.71
CA MET A 1 17.22 10.08 -12.37
C MET A 1 15.90 10.53 -11.75
N PHE A 2 14.79 10.14 -12.35
CA PHE A 2 13.45 10.60 -11.98
C PHE A 2 12.86 9.73 -10.87
N ARG A 3 12.30 10.33 -9.81
CA ARG A 3 11.81 9.62 -8.63
C ARG A 3 10.44 10.11 -8.17
N VAL A 4 9.46 9.20 -8.10
CA VAL A 4 8.16 9.50 -7.48
C VAL A 4 8.14 8.88 -6.10
N ARG A 5 7.90 9.68 -5.06
CA ARG A 5 7.89 9.21 -3.67
C ARG A 5 6.58 9.54 -3.00
N THR A 6 6.07 8.57 -2.26
CA THR A 6 4.93 8.78 -1.37
C THR A 6 5.17 8.13 -0.02
N LEU A 7 4.60 8.74 1.01
CA LEU A 7 4.60 8.25 2.38
C LEU A 7 3.20 8.44 2.94
N TYR A 8 2.60 7.36 3.43
CA TYR A 8 1.36 7.40 4.20
C TYR A 8 1.65 6.94 5.63
N ASN A 9 1.14 7.69 6.59
CA ASN A 9 1.05 7.28 7.98
C ASN A 9 -0.40 7.51 8.43
N GLY A 10 -1.03 6.49 9.00
CA GLY A 10 -2.41 6.58 9.42
C GLY A 10 -2.73 5.62 10.55
N GLN A 11 -3.81 5.92 11.27
CA GLN A 11 -4.26 5.12 12.38
C GLN A 11 -5.78 4.95 12.34
N VAL A 12 -6.25 3.80 12.82
CA VAL A 12 -7.67 3.54 13.03
C VAL A 12 -7.85 2.66 14.25
N GLU A 13 -8.88 2.93 15.04
CA GLU A 13 -9.31 2.08 16.14
C GLU A 13 -10.48 1.21 15.67
N VAL A 14 -10.44 -0.07 16.05
CA VAL A 14 -11.48 -1.05 15.73
C VAL A 14 -11.90 -1.80 16.99
N LYS A 15 -13.20 -2.00 17.16
CA LYS A 15 -13.80 -2.75 18.27
C LYS A 15 -13.78 -4.25 17.98
N THR A 16 -12.61 -4.87 18.11
CA THR A 16 -12.46 -6.32 17.95
C THR A 16 -11.19 -6.83 18.64
N SER A 17 -10.89 -8.13 18.54
CA SER A 17 -9.68 -8.73 19.11
C SER A 17 -8.44 -8.50 18.25
N ALA A 18 -7.26 -8.45 18.88
CA ALA A 18 -5.98 -8.34 18.17
C ALA A 18 -5.74 -9.50 17.20
N GLU A 19 -6.20 -10.71 17.55
CA GLU A 19 -6.14 -11.89 16.69
C GLU A 19 -6.92 -11.68 15.38
N ARG A 20 -8.17 -11.25 15.45
CA ARG A 20 -9.00 -11.00 14.25
C ARG A 20 -8.39 -9.90 13.38
N VAL A 21 -7.84 -8.84 13.99
CA VAL A 21 -7.11 -7.79 13.26
C VAL A 21 -5.91 -8.38 12.55
N ARG A 22 -5.05 -9.15 13.25
CA ARG A 22 -3.89 -9.78 12.64
C ARG A 22 -4.33 -10.62 11.45
N GLU A 23 -5.26 -11.56 11.64
CA GLU A 23 -5.73 -12.45 10.58
C GLU A 23 -6.21 -11.68 9.35
N PHE A 24 -6.98 -10.62 9.58
CA PHE A 24 -7.45 -9.74 8.52
C PHE A 24 -6.30 -9.12 7.72
N PHE A 25 -5.30 -8.52 8.38
CA PHE A 25 -4.16 -7.89 7.72
C PHE A 25 -3.11 -8.89 7.19
N GLY A 26 -3.16 -10.14 7.63
CA GLY A 26 -2.33 -11.24 7.11
C GLY A 26 -2.86 -11.85 5.81
N ASP A 27 -4.17 -11.74 5.59
CA ASP A 27 -4.81 -12.21 4.37
C ASP A 27 -4.74 -11.15 3.26
N VAL A 28 -3.87 -11.38 2.28
CA VAL A 28 -3.70 -10.49 1.12
C VAL A 28 -4.97 -10.32 0.28
N ARG A 29 -5.94 -11.25 0.37
CA ARG A 29 -7.22 -11.11 -0.33
C ARG A 29 -7.99 -9.89 0.14
N ASN A 30 -7.88 -9.52 1.43
CA ASN A 30 -8.52 -8.32 1.97
C ASN A 30 -7.96 -7.03 1.35
N PHE A 31 -6.70 -7.03 0.93
CA PHE A 31 -6.10 -5.87 0.26
C PHE A 31 -6.67 -5.73 -1.15
N VAL A 32 -6.76 -6.82 -1.91
CA VAL A 32 -7.35 -6.81 -3.26
C VAL A 32 -8.83 -6.41 -3.21
N GLU A 33 -9.58 -6.93 -2.24
CA GLU A 33 -11.01 -6.65 -2.10
C GLU A 33 -11.29 -5.22 -1.65
N LEU A 34 -10.52 -4.71 -0.68
CA LEU A 34 -10.90 -3.49 0.04
C LEU A 34 -10.04 -2.26 -0.29
N MET A 35 -8.80 -2.43 -0.76
CA MET A 35 -7.90 -1.32 -1.06
C MET A 35 -8.09 -0.84 -2.50
N PRO A 36 -8.63 0.37 -2.73
CA PRO A 36 -8.87 0.85 -4.08
C PRO A 36 -7.58 0.89 -4.91
N GLY A 37 -7.64 0.39 -6.14
CA GLY A 37 -6.48 0.42 -7.04
C GLY A 37 -5.53 -0.76 -6.88
N VAL A 38 -5.61 -1.57 -5.82
CA VAL A 38 -4.93 -2.88 -5.82
C VAL A 38 -5.70 -3.81 -6.75
N GLU A 39 -5.13 -4.12 -7.92
CA GLU A 39 -5.78 -4.95 -8.93
C GLU A 39 -5.58 -6.44 -8.67
N SER A 40 -4.38 -6.82 -8.23
CA SER A 40 -4.05 -8.22 -7.94
C SER A 40 -2.83 -8.35 -7.04
N ILE A 41 -2.77 -9.47 -6.31
CA ILE A 41 -1.59 -9.91 -5.58
C ILE A 41 -1.35 -11.38 -5.96
N THR A 42 -0.25 -11.66 -6.66
CA THR A 42 0.12 -13.01 -7.07
C THR A 42 1.34 -13.50 -6.31
N ASN A 43 1.38 -14.79 -5.99
CA ASN A 43 2.58 -15.42 -5.44
C ASN A 43 3.56 -15.71 -6.58
N GLU A 44 4.85 -15.53 -6.32
CA GLU A 44 5.96 -15.90 -7.18
C GLU A 44 6.93 -16.81 -6.41
N ASP A 45 7.92 -17.34 -7.12
CA ASP A 45 8.95 -18.19 -6.54
C ASP A 45 9.70 -17.50 -5.40
N GLY A 46 10.21 -18.31 -4.48
CA GLY A 46 11.03 -17.84 -3.36
C GLY A 46 10.27 -17.06 -2.30
N GLY A 47 8.93 -17.05 -2.29
CA GLY A 47 8.13 -16.33 -1.29
C GLY A 47 7.95 -14.84 -1.59
N VAL A 48 8.18 -14.44 -2.84
CA VAL A 48 7.88 -13.10 -3.34
C VAL A 48 6.39 -13.01 -3.66
N ARG A 49 5.77 -11.87 -3.36
CA ARG A 49 4.43 -11.50 -3.83
C ARG A 49 4.54 -10.31 -4.77
N ARG A 50 3.83 -10.38 -5.90
CA ARG A 50 3.75 -9.32 -6.89
C ARG A 50 2.42 -8.59 -6.76
N TRP A 51 2.48 -7.33 -6.34
CA TRP A 51 1.31 -6.47 -6.16
C TRP A 51 1.14 -5.61 -7.42
N SER A 52 0.02 -5.73 -8.12
CA SER A 52 -0.36 -4.84 -9.23
C SER A 52 -1.24 -3.73 -8.68
N ILE A 53 -0.81 -2.49 -8.83
CA ILE A 53 -1.53 -1.31 -8.36
C ILE A 53 -1.77 -0.35 -9.53
N ARG A 54 -3.02 0.08 -9.68
CA ARG A 54 -3.46 1.11 -10.60
C ARG A 54 -3.85 2.37 -9.84
N ALA A 55 -3.33 3.50 -10.30
CA ALA A 55 -3.69 4.84 -9.82
C ALA A 55 -4.13 5.70 -11.01
N ASP A 56 -5.31 6.30 -10.93
CA ASP A 56 -5.74 7.31 -11.91
C ASP A 56 -5.28 8.69 -11.42
N LEU A 57 -4.57 9.42 -12.28
CA LEU A 57 -4.01 10.73 -12.01
C LEU A 57 -4.62 11.77 -12.97
N PRO A 58 -4.99 12.97 -12.50
CA PRO A 58 -5.68 13.98 -13.32
C PRO A 58 -4.96 14.46 -14.60
N PHE A 59 -3.68 14.10 -14.79
CA PHE A 59 -2.86 14.54 -15.93
C PHE A 59 -2.12 13.41 -16.66
N LEU A 60 -2.13 12.20 -16.11
CA LEU A 60 -1.37 11.05 -16.64
C LEU A 60 -2.28 9.86 -16.97
N ASN A 61 -3.60 10.08 -17.03
CA ASN A 61 -4.62 9.02 -17.09
C ASN A 61 -4.36 7.98 -15.99
N SER A 62 -4.43 6.69 -16.32
CA SER A 62 -4.12 5.60 -15.41
C SER A 62 -2.63 5.24 -15.47
N MET A 63 -1.99 5.21 -14.30
CA MET A 63 -0.67 4.61 -14.11
C MET A 63 -0.84 3.24 -13.48
N ARG A 64 -0.19 2.22 -14.06
CA ARG A 64 -0.07 0.89 -13.45
C ARG A 64 1.38 0.66 -13.01
N ALA A 65 1.55 0.25 -11.77
CA ALA A 65 2.84 -0.13 -11.22
C ALA A 65 2.75 -1.51 -10.57
N THR A 66 3.85 -2.23 -10.66
CA THR A 66 3.95 -3.58 -10.12
C THR A 66 5.10 -3.62 -9.14
N PHE A 67 4.85 -4.13 -7.94
CA PHE A 67 5.80 -4.16 -6.83
C PHE A 67 6.09 -5.60 -6.44
N ALA A 68 7.36 -6.00 -6.48
CA ALA A 68 7.80 -7.27 -5.92
C ALA A 68 8.16 -7.06 -4.45
N VAL A 69 7.44 -7.75 -3.56
CA VAL A 69 7.61 -7.63 -2.10
C VAL A 69 7.77 -9.00 -1.44
N ARG A 70 8.37 -9.03 -0.25
CA ARG A 70 8.44 -10.19 0.63
C ARG A 70 7.85 -9.83 2.00
N GLN A 71 7.27 -10.82 2.66
CA GLN A 71 6.87 -10.65 4.05
C GLN A 71 8.12 -10.68 4.94
N THR A 72 8.45 -9.55 5.56
CA THR A 72 9.62 -9.41 6.42
C THR A 72 9.28 -9.51 7.90
N CYS A 73 8.01 -9.36 8.28
CA CYS A 73 7.50 -9.58 9.63
C CYS A 73 6.06 -10.11 9.54
N ASN A 74 5.74 -11.11 10.38
CA ASN A 74 4.40 -11.71 10.47
C ASN A 74 4.14 -12.22 11.90
N ASP A 75 4.18 -11.30 12.84
CA ASP A 75 4.04 -11.59 14.26
C ASP A 75 2.66 -11.15 14.76
N SER A 76 2.36 -11.39 16.03
CA SER A 76 1.06 -11.05 16.64
C SER A 76 0.76 -9.54 16.63
N GLU A 77 1.79 -8.70 16.71
CA GLU A 77 1.66 -7.24 16.83
C GLU A 77 2.03 -6.50 15.54
N ARG A 78 2.56 -7.19 14.53
CA ARG A 78 3.07 -6.53 13.33
C ARG A 78 3.06 -7.43 12.10
N ILE A 79 2.63 -6.85 10.98
CA ILE A 79 2.80 -7.41 9.65
C ILE A 79 3.57 -6.42 8.81
N GLU A 80 4.60 -6.90 8.11
CA GLU A 80 5.40 -6.08 7.23
C GLU A 80 5.67 -6.76 5.89
N TRP A 81 5.46 -6.00 4.83
CA TRP A 81 5.88 -6.30 3.47
C TRP A 81 6.94 -5.28 3.05
N SER A 82 8.11 -5.77 2.64
CA SER A 82 9.21 -4.94 2.16
C SER A 82 9.59 -5.30 0.72
N PRO A 83 10.28 -4.41 -0.02
CA PRO A 83 10.73 -4.72 -1.37
C PRO A 83 11.54 -6.02 -1.41
N ALA A 84 11.34 -6.84 -2.44
CA ALA A 84 12.18 -7.99 -2.69
C ALA A 84 13.64 -7.54 -2.92
N GLU A 85 14.62 -8.37 -2.55
CA GLU A 85 16.05 -7.99 -2.53
C GLU A 85 16.57 -7.42 -3.85
N ASN A 86 16.05 -7.91 -4.98
CA ASN A 86 16.48 -7.50 -6.32
C ASN A 86 15.63 -6.38 -6.93
N GLU A 87 14.55 -5.93 -6.26
CA GLU A 87 13.71 -4.85 -6.75
C GLU A 87 14.38 -3.50 -6.53
N LYS A 88 14.60 -2.75 -7.61
CA LYS A 88 15.34 -1.47 -7.62
C LYS A 88 14.57 -0.32 -8.25
N LYS A 89 13.43 -0.60 -8.88
CA LYS A 89 12.64 0.35 -9.68
C LYS A 89 11.31 0.70 -9.01
N ASN A 90 10.59 -0.28 -8.49
CA ASN A 90 9.27 -0.10 -7.89
C ASN A 90 9.31 -0.62 -6.46
N LEU A 91 9.60 0.27 -5.51
CA LEU A 91 9.74 -0.07 -4.11
C LEU A 91 8.42 0.18 -3.39
N LEU A 92 7.90 -0.84 -2.73
CA LEU A 92 6.76 -0.75 -1.81
C LEU A 92 7.19 -1.32 -0.47
N ARG A 93 7.03 -0.51 0.58
CA ARG A 93 7.04 -0.99 1.96
C ARG A 93 5.69 -0.71 2.59
N TYR A 94 5.13 -1.71 3.24
CA TYR A 94 3.90 -1.60 4.00
C TYR A 94 4.11 -2.24 5.36
N ALA A 95 3.77 -1.53 6.42
CA ALA A 95 3.77 -2.05 7.78
C ALA A 95 2.42 -1.75 8.44
N ALA A 96 1.84 -2.77 9.07
CA ALA A 96 0.70 -2.64 9.96
C ALA A 96 1.13 -3.09 11.36
N THR A 97 0.96 -2.21 12.34
CA THR A 97 1.23 -2.49 13.75
C THR A 97 -0.10 -2.50 14.51
N PHE A 98 -0.28 -3.49 15.37
CA PHE A 98 -1.49 -3.72 16.14
C PHE A 98 -1.18 -3.52 17.62
N LYS A 99 -1.90 -2.61 18.26
CA LYS A 99 -1.80 -2.38 19.70
C LYS A 99 -3.12 -2.67 20.37
N ASP A 100 -3.16 -3.72 21.17
CA ASP A 100 -4.31 -4.07 21.98
C ASP A 100 -4.55 -2.97 23.05
N ARG A 101 -5.81 -2.56 23.19
CA ARG A 101 -6.32 -1.60 24.18
C ARG A 101 -7.49 -2.18 24.98
N GLY A 102 -7.58 -3.50 25.10
CA GLY A 102 -8.61 -4.22 25.84
C GLY A 102 -9.83 -4.52 24.98
N SER A 103 -10.76 -3.56 24.88
CA SER A 103 -11.99 -3.72 24.07
C SER A 103 -11.84 -3.26 22.62
N GLN A 104 -10.67 -2.74 22.27
CA GLN A 104 -10.36 -2.17 20.96
C GLN A 104 -8.90 -2.44 20.59
N VAL A 105 -8.61 -2.41 19.31
CA VAL A 105 -7.24 -2.49 18.78
C VAL A 105 -6.95 -1.23 18.00
N LEU A 106 -5.85 -0.55 18.34
CA LEU A 106 -5.30 0.53 17.53
C LEU A 106 -4.43 -0.08 16.43
N ILE A 107 -4.82 0.16 15.18
CA ILE A 107 -4.05 -0.21 13.99
C ILE A 107 -3.28 1.01 13.53
N SER A 108 -1.96 0.91 13.42
CA SER A 108 -1.09 1.93 12.82
C SER A 108 -0.52 1.42 11.51
N ILE A 109 -0.73 2.17 10.43
CA ILE A 109 -0.20 1.85 9.11
C ILE A 109 0.87 2.84 8.71
N GLU A 110 1.98 2.29 8.21
CA GLU A 110 3.01 3.02 7.49
C GLU A 110 3.15 2.42 6.09
N GLN A 111 3.04 3.25 5.05
CA GLN A 111 3.28 2.82 3.67
C GLN A 111 4.24 3.78 2.98
N ARG A 112 5.27 3.24 2.35
CA ARG A 112 6.24 3.99 1.54
C ARG A 112 6.27 3.42 0.14
N ILE A 113 6.11 4.27 -0.85
CA ILE A 113 6.24 3.90 -2.26
C ILE A 113 7.31 4.78 -2.90
N GLU A 114 8.22 4.16 -3.63
CA GLU A 114 9.20 4.87 -4.46
C GLU A 114 9.26 4.25 -5.85
N LEU A 115 8.95 5.04 -6.88
CA LEU A 115 9.13 4.69 -8.28
C LEU A 115 10.38 5.38 -8.80
N ARG A 116 11.30 4.61 -9.37
CA ARG A 116 12.57 5.09 -9.90
C ARG A 116 12.63 4.83 -11.41
N ARG A 117 12.90 5.87 -12.18
CA ARG A 117 13.07 5.80 -13.64
C ARG A 117 14.34 6.53 -14.07
N GLN A 118 14.96 6.10 -15.16
CA GLN A 118 16.09 6.86 -15.70
C GLN A 118 15.57 8.18 -16.29
N HIS A 119 14.45 8.10 -17.02
CA HIS A 119 13.76 9.24 -17.62
C HIS A 119 12.28 9.29 -17.23
N ALA A 120 11.74 10.50 -17.06
CA ALA A 120 10.32 10.71 -16.74
C ALA A 120 9.36 10.03 -17.72
N ARG A 121 9.72 9.97 -19.01
CA ARG A 121 8.95 9.31 -20.08
C ARG A 121 8.66 7.83 -19.82
N GLU A 122 9.46 7.15 -18.99
CA GLU A 122 9.22 5.76 -18.59
C GLU A 122 8.09 5.61 -17.57
N LEU A 123 7.69 6.70 -16.92
CA LEU A 123 6.46 6.75 -16.13
C LEU A 123 5.27 7.06 -17.04
N HIS A 124 5.41 8.09 -17.86
CA HIS A 124 4.40 8.53 -18.84
C HIS A 124 5.04 9.55 -19.80
N MET A 125 4.61 9.58 -21.06
CA MET A 125 5.18 10.44 -22.11
C MET A 125 5.29 11.92 -21.70
N LEU A 126 4.24 12.46 -21.07
CA LEU A 126 4.17 13.86 -20.63
C LEU A 126 4.80 14.13 -19.26
N ALA A 127 5.31 13.12 -18.55
CA ALA A 127 5.78 13.28 -17.18
C ALA A 127 6.96 14.26 -17.06
N GLY A 128 7.80 14.36 -18.10
CA GLY A 128 8.91 15.31 -18.13
C GLY A 128 8.46 16.78 -18.15
N LEU A 129 7.28 17.07 -18.68
CA LEU A 129 6.71 18.43 -18.74
C LEU A 129 5.99 18.80 -17.45
N ILE A 130 5.38 17.82 -16.77
CA ILE A 130 4.62 18.03 -15.54
C ILE A 130 5.56 18.24 -14.33
N GLY A 131 6.73 17.60 -14.35
CA GLY A 131 7.73 17.67 -13.30
C GLY A 131 7.55 16.62 -12.20
N GLU A 132 8.67 16.21 -11.61
CA GLU A 132 8.75 15.17 -10.57
C GLU A 132 7.93 15.50 -9.32
N GLU A 133 8.03 16.75 -8.85
CA GLU A 133 7.37 17.20 -7.62
C GLU A 133 5.84 17.17 -7.75
N ARG A 134 5.30 17.65 -8.86
CA ARG A 134 3.86 17.66 -9.10
C ARG A 134 3.30 16.25 -9.23
N ILE A 135 4.02 15.35 -9.89
CA ILE A 135 3.63 13.93 -9.99
C ILE A 135 3.67 13.27 -8.62
N SER A 136 4.72 13.53 -7.83
CA SER A 136 4.83 13.02 -6.46
C SER A 136 3.71 13.52 -5.57
N HIS A 137 3.33 14.80 -5.67
CA HIS A 137 2.22 15.39 -4.92
C HIS A 137 0.87 14.76 -5.26
N GLU A 138 0.57 14.59 -6.55
CA GLU A 138 -0.69 13.94 -6.95
C GLU A 138 -0.72 12.45 -6.60
N MET A 139 0.40 11.74 -6.73
CA MET A 139 0.53 10.36 -6.26
C MET A 139 0.32 10.28 -4.75
N GLN A 140 0.89 11.21 -3.99
CA GLN A 140 0.77 11.28 -2.54
C GLN A 140 -0.71 11.41 -2.12
N LYS A 141 -1.46 12.31 -2.76
CA LYS A 141 -2.91 12.44 -2.53
C LYS A 141 -3.64 11.13 -2.83
N ARG A 142 -3.34 10.50 -3.96
CA ARG A 142 -4.01 9.27 -4.37
C ARG A 142 -3.74 8.11 -3.40
N VAL A 143 -2.51 7.97 -2.93
CA VAL A 143 -2.14 6.98 -1.91
C VAL A 143 -2.87 7.26 -0.59
N HIS A 144 -3.00 8.53 -0.19
CA HIS A 144 -3.76 8.90 1.02
C HIS A 144 -5.24 8.53 0.90
N GLU A 145 -5.87 8.82 -0.22
CA GLU A 145 -7.28 8.49 -0.47
C GLU A 145 -7.51 6.98 -0.49
N MET A 146 -6.64 6.24 -1.18
CA MET A 146 -6.65 4.78 -1.22
C MET A 146 -6.56 4.21 0.19
N MET A 147 -5.56 4.63 0.96
CA MET A 147 -5.32 4.12 2.31
C MET A 147 -6.43 4.50 3.30
N ARG A 148 -6.94 5.73 3.23
CA ARG A 148 -8.08 6.17 4.03
C ARG A 148 -9.33 5.33 3.73
N THR A 149 -9.60 5.07 2.45
CA THR A 149 -10.74 4.26 2.02
C THR A 149 -10.58 2.81 2.47
N PHE A 150 -9.38 2.26 2.33
CA PHE A 150 -9.04 0.92 2.81
C PHE A 150 -9.28 0.80 4.31
N LEU A 151 -8.73 1.70 5.12
CA LEU A 151 -8.92 1.67 6.58
C LEU A 151 -10.38 1.81 7.00
N LYS A 152 -11.15 2.65 6.30
CA LYS A 152 -12.60 2.76 6.52
C LYS A 152 -13.30 1.43 6.27
N ARG A 153 -13.05 0.80 5.10
CA ARG A 153 -13.66 -0.49 4.73
C ARG A 153 -13.20 -1.63 5.63
N ALA A 154 -11.92 -1.64 6.01
CA ALA A 154 -11.34 -2.61 6.93
C ALA A 154 -12.02 -2.54 8.29
N ARG A 155 -12.21 -1.32 8.82
CA ARG A 155 -12.97 -1.11 10.06
C ARG A 155 -14.38 -1.68 9.97
N THR A 156 -15.14 -1.28 8.95
CA THR A 156 -16.51 -1.79 8.69
C THR A 156 -16.55 -3.32 8.68
N LYS A 157 -15.65 -3.98 7.92
CA LYS A 157 -15.57 -5.44 7.85
C LYS A 157 -15.13 -6.12 9.16
N LEU A 158 -14.24 -5.47 9.92
CA LEU A 158 -13.75 -5.99 11.20
C LEU A 158 -14.79 -5.89 12.31
N GLU A 159 -15.53 -4.78 12.36
CA GLU A 159 -16.58 -4.51 13.36
C GLU A 159 -17.90 -5.21 13.03
N GLY A 160 -18.11 -5.62 11.78
CA GLY A 160 -19.34 -6.30 11.35
C GLY A 160 -20.51 -5.35 11.11
N ASP A 161 -20.21 -4.07 10.88
CA ASP A 161 -21.20 -3.07 10.48
C ASP A 161 -21.45 -3.24 8.97
N GLU A 162 -22.63 -3.71 8.55
CA GLU A 162 -23.07 -3.70 7.13
C GLU A 162 -23.91 -2.45 6.80
#